data_AF-A0A015LWD0-F1
#
_entry.id   AF-A0A015LWD0-F1
#
_cell.length_a   1.000
_cell.length_b   1.000
_cell.length_c   1.000
_cell.angle_alpha   90.00
_cell.angle_beta   90.00
_cell.angle_gamma   90.00
#
_symmetry.space_group_name_H-M   'P 1'
#
loop_
_entity.id
_entity.type
_entity.pdbx_description
1 polymer ?
#
loop_
_entity_poly.entity_id
_entity_poly.type
_entity_poly.pdbx_seq_one_letter_code
_entity_poly.pdbx_strand_id
1 'polypeptide(L)'
;MNLFIGLLNMAIEKDNDRALYLVQKAEVLAEIELFYLLPHQRRWRSWFPEVIYCRVDVEKTRIYIKEAIKKGKWNMDDWPEMKHKILKLLSIDDAIIDLAV
;
A
#
# COMPACT_ATOMS: atom_id res chain seq x y z
N MET A 1 -13.41 -22.53 -19.68
CA MET A 1 -13.35 -21.13 -19.20
C MET A 1 -14.19 -20.91 -17.94
N ASN A 2 -15.48 -21.29 -17.88
CA ASN A 2 -16.34 -21.03 -16.71
C ASN A 2 -15.89 -21.72 -15.41
N LEU A 3 -15.30 -22.92 -15.49
CA LEU A 3 -14.75 -23.62 -14.33
C LEU A 3 -13.54 -22.88 -13.73
N PHE A 4 -12.64 -22.37 -14.58
CA PHE A 4 -11.48 -21.59 -14.14
C PHE A 4 -11.89 -20.26 -13.53
N ILE A 5 -12.88 -19.58 -14.12
CA ILE A 5 -13.44 -18.34 -13.56
C ILE A 5 -14.11 -18.62 -12.20
N GLY A 6 -14.84 -19.72 -12.06
CA GLY A 6 -15.47 -20.11 -10.79
C GLY A 6 -14.46 -20.45 -9.69
N LEU A 7 -13.41 -21.21 -10.02
CA LEU A 7 -12.31 -21.53 -9.09
C LEU A 7 -11.52 -20.29 -8.69
N LEU A 8 -11.25 -19.39 -9.64
CA LEU A 8 -10.58 -18.11 -9.37
C LEU A 8 -11.43 -17.24 -8.43
N ASN A 9 -12.75 -17.17 -8.66
CA ASN A 9 -13.64 -16.37 -7.80
C ASN A 9 -13.67 -16.90 -6.36
N MET A 10 -13.73 -18.22 -6.18
CA MET A 10 -13.68 -18.84 -4.84
C MET A 10 -12.34 -18.61 -4.14
N ALA A 11 -11.23 -18.62 -4.89
CA ALA A 11 -9.90 -18.33 -4.32
C ALA A 11 -9.79 -16.85 -3.91
N ILE A 12 -10.26 -15.92 -4.75
CA ILE A 12 -10.30 -14.48 -4.45
C ILE A 12 -11.19 -14.19 -3.24
N GLU A 13 -12.34 -14.85 -3.13
CA GLU A 13 -13.29 -14.65 -2.03
C GLU A 13 -12.73 -15.19 -0.70
N LYS A 14 -11.97 -16.29 -0.75
CA LYS A 14 -11.29 -16.88 0.41
C LYS A 14 -10.09 -16.05 0.88
N ASP A 15 -9.33 -15.49 -0.04
CA ASP A 15 -8.16 -14.63 0.21
C ASP A 15 -8.49 -13.14 0.07
N ASN A 16 -9.73 -12.72 0.37
CA ASN A 16 -10.24 -11.35 0.25
C ASN A 16 -9.61 -10.38 1.28
N ASP A 17 -8.29 -10.45 1.43
CA ASP A 17 -7.46 -9.43 2.05
C ASP A 17 -7.34 -8.27 1.05
N ARG A 18 -8.11 -7.23 1.31
CA ARG A 18 -8.11 -6.00 0.53
C ARG A 18 -6.72 -5.38 0.39
N ALA A 19 -5.83 -5.54 1.39
CA ALA A 19 -4.47 -5.04 1.29
C ALA A 19 -3.67 -5.87 0.27
N LEU A 20 -3.77 -7.20 0.32
CA LEU A 20 -3.12 -8.09 -0.66
C LEU A 20 -3.60 -7.79 -2.09
N TYR A 21 -4.90 -7.59 -2.28
CA TYR A 21 -5.46 -7.20 -3.57
C TYR A 21 -4.86 -5.88 -4.08
N LEU A 22 -4.71 -4.87 -3.22
CA LEU A 22 -4.15 -3.58 -3.63
C LEU A 22 -2.65 -3.67 -3.95
N VAL A 23 -1.90 -4.52 -3.23
CA VAL A 23 -0.49 -4.80 -3.52
C VAL A 23 -0.34 -5.45 -4.89
N GLN A 24 -1.07 -6.54 -5.14
CA GLN A 24 -1.06 -7.23 -6.43
C GLN A 24 -1.50 -6.31 -7.57
N LYS A 25 -2.52 -5.47 -7.32
CA LYS A 25 -2.97 -4.46 -8.29
C LYS A 25 -1.86 -3.45 -8.61
N ALA A 26 -1.11 -2.99 -7.61
CA ALA A 26 0.00 -2.06 -7.80
C ALA A 26 1.14 -2.70 -8.62
N GLU A 27 1.49 -3.94 -8.31
CA GLU A 27 2.52 -4.70 -9.04
C GLU A 27 2.15 -4.86 -10.52
N VAL A 28 0.92 -5.31 -10.81
CA VAL A 28 0.43 -5.46 -12.18
C VAL A 28 0.39 -4.12 -12.92
N LEU A 29 -0.02 -3.03 -12.25
CA LEU A 29 -0.03 -1.70 -12.88
C LEU A 29 1.39 -1.21 -13.20
N ALA A 30 2.37 -1.48 -12.35
CA ALA A 30 3.77 -1.13 -12.58
C ALA A 30 4.37 -1.91 -13.77
N GLU A 31 4.06 -3.20 -13.88
CA GLU A 31 4.47 -4.03 -15.03
C GLU A 31 3.84 -3.53 -16.33
N ILE A 32 2.53 -3.22 -16.31
CA ILE A 32 1.84 -2.64 -17.47
C ILE A 32 2.49 -1.31 -17.87
N GLU A 33 2.76 -0.43 -16.92
CA GLU A 33 3.40 0.86 -17.19
C GLU A 33 4.78 0.69 -17.82
N LEU A 34 5.60 -0.21 -17.29
CA LEU A 34 6.97 -0.43 -17.74
C LEU A 34 7.04 -1.03 -19.14
N PHE A 35 6.22 -2.06 -19.42
CA PHE A 35 6.35 -2.88 -20.62
C PHE A 35 5.34 -2.62 -21.73
N TYR A 36 4.16 -2.07 -21.42
CA TYR A 36 3.01 -2.11 -22.35
C TYR A 36 2.42 -0.73 -22.72
N LEU A 37 2.90 0.38 -22.13
CA LEU A 37 2.34 1.72 -22.39
C LEU A 37 3.23 2.64 -23.21
N LEU A 38 2.61 3.36 -24.15
CA LEU A 38 3.23 4.48 -24.86
C LEU A 38 3.36 5.72 -23.96
N PRO A 39 4.33 6.62 -24.22
CA PRO A 39 4.61 7.80 -23.38
C PRO A 39 3.44 8.76 -23.12
N HIS A 40 2.41 8.76 -23.99
CA HIS A 40 1.22 9.58 -23.81
C HIS A 40 0.15 8.90 -22.94
N GLN A 41 0.08 7.56 -22.92
CA GLN A 41 -0.84 6.79 -22.09
C GLN A 41 -0.42 6.83 -20.61
N ARG A 42 0.89 6.87 -20.33
CA ARG A 42 1.43 7.05 -18.96
C ARG A 42 0.98 8.34 -18.28
N ARG A 43 0.53 9.34 -19.04
CA ARG A 43 0.07 10.63 -18.50
C ARG A 43 -1.41 10.59 -18.05
N TRP A 44 -2.14 9.51 -18.34
CA TRP A 44 -3.53 9.35 -17.93
C TRP A 44 -3.62 8.92 -16.47
N ARG A 45 -3.57 9.91 -15.56
CA ARG A 45 -3.65 9.70 -14.11
C ARG A 45 -4.92 8.97 -13.64
N SER A 46 -5.99 9.01 -14.44
CA SER A 46 -7.21 8.25 -14.16
C SER A 46 -7.06 6.74 -14.36
N TRP A 47 -6.13 6.32 -15.22
CA TRP A 47 -5.85 4.90 -15.51
C TRP A 47 -4.62 4.40 -14.75
N PHE A 48 -3.60 5.26 -14.55
CA PHE A 48 -2.39 4.96 -13.80
C PHE A 48 -2.25 5.94 -12.64
N PRO A 49 -2.86 5.63 -11.48
CA PRO A 49 -2.79 6.50 -10.33
C PRO A 49 -1.39 6.43 -9.71
N GLU A 50 -0.88 7.59 -9.33
CA GLU A 50 0.39 7.74 -8.60
C GLU A 50 0.29 7.21 -7.16
N VAL A 51 -0.93 7.19 -6.59
CA VAL A 51 -1.21 6.74 -5.22
C VAL A 51 -2.44 5.85 -5.20
N ILE A 52 -2.37 4.73 -4.48
CA ILE A 52 -3.51 3.85 -4.24
C ILE A 52 -3.92 3.96 -2.77
N TYR A 53 -5.19 4.30 -2.53
CA TYR A 53 -5.72 4.44 -1.17
C TYR A 53 -6.24 3.10 -0.64
N CYS A 54 -5.81 2.72 0.57
CA CYS A 54 -6.35 1.59 1.32
C CYS A 54 -7.14 2.08 2.55
N ARG A 55 -8.23 1.39 2.88
CA ARG A 55 -8.92 1.56 4.16
C ARG A 55 -8.43 0.49 5.11
N VAL A 56 -7.86 0.91 6.23
CA VAL A 56 -7.28 0.04 7.25
C VAL A 56 -7.77 0.46 8.63
N ASP A 57 -7.80 -0.49 9.54
CA ASP A 57 -8.13 -0.25 10.95
C ASP A 57 -7.03 0.59 11.61
N VAL A 58 -7.42 1.66 12.30
CA VAL A 58 -6.49 2.64 12.88
C VAL A 58 -5.63 2.02 13.98
N GLU A 59 -6.20 1.17 14.84
CA GLU A 59 -5.48 0.55 15.95
C GLU A 59 -4.46 -0.47 15.44
N LYS A 60 -4.87 -1.34 14.51
CA LYS A 60 -3.96 -2.30 13.87
C LYS A 60 -2.82 -1.59 13.16
N THR A 61 -3.12 -0.50 12.46
CA THR A 61 -2.12 0.30 11.74
C THR A 61 -1.11 0.94 12.69
N ARG A 62 -1.56 1.47 13.83
CA ARG A 62 -0.67 2.03 14.87
C ARG A 62 0.30 0.98 15.42
N ILE A 63 -0.19 -0.23 15.72
CA ILE A 63 0.66 -1.33 16.23
C ILE A 63 1.72 -1.69 15.20
N TYR A 64 1.30 -1.89 13.94
CA TYR A 64 2.21 -2.26 12.85
C TYR A 64 3.31 -1.22 12.62
N ILE A 65 2.96 0.07 12.57
CA ILE A 65 3.94 1.14 12.33
C ILE A 65 4.94 1.24 13.49
N LYS A 66 4.48 1.14 14.74
CA LYS A 66 5.39 1.11 15.90
C LYS A 66 6.37 -0.05 15.83
N GLU A 67 5.91 -1.25 15.43
CA GLU A 67 6.80 -2.39 15.20
C GLU A 67 7.77 -2.17 14.04
N ALA A 68 7.30 -1.57 12.94
CA ALA A 68 8.12 -1.29 11.77
C ALA A 68 9.25 -0.30 12.09
N ILE A 69 8.98 0.71 12.91
CA ILE A 69 9.97 1.66 13.44
C ILE A 69 10.98 0.91 14.32
N LYS A 70 10.53 0.12 15.29
CA LYS A 70 11.42 -0.67 16.18
C LYS A 70 12.33 -1.63 15.41
N LYS A 71 11.83 -2.23 14.33
CA LYS A 71 12.57 -3.15 13.47
C LYS A 71 13.48 -2.44 12.45
N GLY A 72 13.50 -1.10 12.42
CA GLY A 72 14.24 -0.31 11.44
C GLY A 72 13.71 -0.42 10.00
N LYS A 73 12.52 -1.00 9.80
CA LYS A 73 11.89 -1.16 8.48
C LYS A 73 11.20 0.11 8.00
N TRP A 74 10.91 1.03 8.91
CA TRP A 74 10.32 2.34 8.59
C TRP A 74 11.43 3.36 8.28
N ASN A 75 11.97 3.33 7.06
CA ASN A 75 12.96 4.32 6.61
C ASN A 75 12.27 5.67 6.31
N MET A 76 12.76 6.78 6.86
CA MET A 76 12.20 8.11 6.58
C MET A 76 12.70 8.74 5.28
N ASP A 77 13.80 8.25 4.71
CA ASP A 77 14.38 8.81 3.47
C ASP A 77 13.49 8.54 2.25
N ASP A 78 12.73 7.45 2.30
CA ASP A 78 11.83 7.04 1.23
C ASP A 78 10.43 7.69 1.41
N TRP A 79 10.11 8.66 0.57
CA TRP A 79 8.87 9.45 0.59
C TRP A 79 8.55 10.09 1.96
N PRO A 80 9.43 10.98 2.47
CA PRO A 80 9.31 11.58 3.81
C PRO A 80 7.98 12.31 4.03
N GLU A 81 7.49 13.03 3.01
CA GLU A 81 6.26 13.80 3.07
C GLU A 81 5.02 12.95 3.39
N MET A 82 4.91 11.77 2.79
CA MET A 82 3.78 10.87 3.01
C MET A 82 3.88 10.19 4.36
N LYS A 83 5.10 9.78 4.77
CA LYS A 83 5.34 9.17 6.08
C LYS A 83 5.02 10.12 7.22
N HIS A 84 5.42 11.39 7.15
CA HIS A 84 5.02 12.41 8.12
C HIS A 84 3.51 12.63 8.16
N LYS A 85 2.83 12.68 7.01
CA LYS A 85 1.36 12.76 6.98
C LYS A 85 0.70 11.57 7.67
N ILE A 86 1.20 10.35 7.45
CA ILE A 86 0.67 9.14 8.08
C ILE A 86 0.86 9.17 9.60
N LEU A 87 2.06 9.49 10.09
CA LEU A 87 2.32 9.54 11.52
C LEU A 87 1.47 10.61 12.23
N LYS A 88 1.31 11.78 11.61
CA LYS A 88 0.44 12.84 12.11
C LYS A 88 -1.02 12.43 12.13
N LEU A 89 -1.52 11.79 11.06
CA LEU A 89 -2.88 11.26 10.99
C LEU A 89 -3.16 10.21 12.07
N LEU A 90 -2.15 9.40 12.40
CA LEU A 90 -2.27 8.34 13.40
C LEU A 90 -1.93 8.82 14.81
N SER A 91 -1.50 10.07 14.99
CA SER A 91 -1.04 10.62 16.27
C SER A 91 0.09 9.78 16.89
N ILE A 92 1.04 9.34 16.06
CA ILE A 92 2.21 8.53 16.49
C ILE A 92 3.43 9.43 16.76
N ASP A 93 3.43 10.68 16.31
CA ASP A 93 4.55 11.63 16.44
C ASP A 93 5.08 11.74 17.87
N ASP A 94 4.20 11.68 18.88
CA ASP A 94 4.57 11.74 20.30
C ASP A 94 5.33 10.48 20.79
N ALA A 95 5.11 9.32 20.15
CA ALA A 95 5.69 8.04 20.57
C ALA A 95 7.09 7.76 20.01
N ILE A 96 7.56 8.56 19.03
CA ILE A 96 8.93 8.48 18.51
C ILE A 96 9.92 9.11 19.52
N ILE A 97 9.44 10.08 20.32
CA ILE A 97 10.23 10.74 21.37
C ILE A 97 10.66 9.75 22.46
N ASP A 98 9.81 8.78 22.81
CA ASP A 98 10.10 7.76 23.84
C ASP A 98 11.05 6.62 23.37
N LEU A 99 11.33 6.51 22.07
CA LEU A 99 12.24 5.50 21.50
C LEU A 99 13.65 6.04 21.24
N ALA A 100 13.85 7.35 21.39
CA ALA A 100 15.11 8.05 21.16
C ALA A 100 15.82 8.48 22.48
N VAL A 101 15.27 8.10 23.64
CA VAL A 101 15.85 8.28 24.98
C VAL A 101 16.24 6.92 25.55
#